data_AF-A0A7C2WRF9-F1
#
_entry.id   AF-A0A7C2WRF9-F1
#
_cell.length_a   1.000
_cell.length_b   1.000
_cell.length_c   1.000
_cell.angle_alpha   90.00
_cell.angle_beta   90.00
_cell.angle_gamma   90.00
#
_symmetry.space_group_name_H-M   'P 1'
#
loop_
_entity.id
_entity.type
_entity.pdbx_description
1 polymer ?
#
loop_
_entity_poly.entity_id
_entity_poly.type
_entity_poly.pdbx_seq_one_letter_code
_entity_poly.pdbx_strand_id
1 'polypeptide(L)'
;PSLRQPRVLWLGVGGEVDKLVALQQGIDAALVPLGFAQEARPFTPHLTLARLREGASPRDRQDFGELVMKTPFEVNYEVGVNSLSLMRSQLLPSGAAYNCLAEVKLKSLTER
;
A
#
# COMPACT_ATOMS: atom_id res chain seq x y z
N PRO A 1 10.86 8.21 -0.41
CA PRO A 1 11.58 7.44 0.64
C PRO A 1 13.05 7.86 0.69
N SER A 2 13.64 8.03 1.88
CA SER A 2 15.07 8.32 1.99
C SER A 2 15.85 7.02 2.13
N LEU A 3 16.80 6.78 1.22
CA LEU A 3 17.70 5.63 1.30
C LEU A 3 18.69 5.73 2.47
N ARG A 4 18.87 6.93 3.06
CA ARG A 4 19.76 7.13 4.21
C ARG A 4 19.14 6.73 5.54
N GLN A 5 17.80 6.74 5.63
CA GLN A 5 17.05 6.36 6.84
C GLN A 5 15.72 5.69 6.46
N PRO A 6 15.76 4.53 5.78
CA PRO A 6 14.55 3.83 5.37
C PRO A 6 13.75 3.40 6.60
N ARG A 7 12.43 3.58 6.54
CA ARG A 7 11.48 3.08 7.55
C ARG A 7 10.58 1.97 7.02
N VAL A 8 10.37 1.96 5.72
CA VAL A 8 9.45 1.05 5.02
C VAL A 8 10.10 0.67 3.70
N LEU A 9 10.11 -0.63 3.40
CA LEU A 9 10.39 -1.16 2.07
C LEU A 9 9.07 -1.50 1.40
N TRP A 10 8.90 -1.05 0.17
CA TRP A 10 7.69 -1.27 -0.60
C TRP A 10 8.00 -1.43 -2.08
N LEU A 11 7.10 -2.10 -2.79
CA LEU A 11 7.11 -2.21 -4.26
C LEU A 11 6.09 -1.25 -4.85
N GLY A 12 6.51 -0.47 -5.83
CA GLY A 12 5.59 0.37 -6.59
C GLY A 12 4.69 -0.48 -7.45
N VAL A 13 3.45 -0.03 -7.64
CA VAL A 13 2.52 -0.64 -8.59
C VAL A 13 2.64 0.08 -9.93
N GLY A 14 2.78 -0.69 -11.01
CA GLY A 14 2.76 -0.20 -12.40
C GLY A 14 1.46 -0.59 -13.13
N GLY A 15 1.43 -0.40 -14.45
CA GLY A 15 0.28 -0.75 -15.30
C GLY A 15 -0.80 0.34 -15.29
N GLU A 16 -2.06 -0.02 -15.06
CA GLU A 16 -3.23 0.88 -15.13
C GLU A 16 -3.37 1.78 -13.88
N VAL A 17 -2.29 2.42 -13.45
CA VAL A 17 -2.20 3.18 -12.20
C VAL A 17 -3.18 4.36 -12.16
N ASP A 18 -3.44 5.01 -13.30
CA ASP A 18 -4.39 6.13 -13.37
C ASP A 18 -5.81 5.72 -12.97
N LYS A 19 -6.24 4.49 -13.32
CA LYS A 19 -7.53 3.95 -12.90
C LYS A 19 -7.58 3.74 -11.38
N LEU A 20 -6.48 3.29 -10.79
CA LEU A 20 -6.38 3.08 -9.35
C LEU A 20 -6.36 4.42 -8.58
N VAL A 21 -5.70 5.44 -9.11
CA VAL A 21 -5.74 6.81 -8.56
C VAL A 21 -7.16 7.37 -8.61
N ALA A 22 -7.84 7.26 -9.75
CA ALA A 22 -9.23 7.72 -9.89
C ALA A 22 -10.19 6.99 -8.92
N LEU A 23 -10.01 5.68 -8.75
CA LEU A 23 -10.77 4.88 -7.80
C LEU A 23 -10.55 5.37 -6.36
N GLN A 24 -9.30 5.59 -5.95
CA GLN A 24 -8.97 6.09 -4.61
C GLN A 24 -9.58 7.48 -4.37
N GLN A 25 -9.47 8.40 -5.32
CA GLN A 25 -10.06 9.73 -5.22
C GLN A 25 -11.59 9.69 -5.09
N GLY A 26 -12.24 8.80 -5.85
CA GLY A 26 -13.69 8.59 -5.77
C GLY A 26 -14.12 8.06 -4.39
N ILE A 27 -13.35 7.14 -3.81
CA ILE A 27 -13.60 6.63 -2.46
C ILE A 27 -13.44 7.75 -1.42
N ASP A 28 -12.33 8.49 -1.46
CA ASP A 28 -12.08 9.59 -0.53
C ASP A 28 -13.21 10.63 -0.57
N ALA A 29 -13.62 11.05 -1.77
CA ALA A 29 -14.71 12.01 -1.94
C ALA A 29 -16.05 11.49 -1.40
N ALA A 30 -16.34 10.19 -1.58
CA ALA A 30 -17.56 9.56 -1.08
C ALA A 30 -17.57 9.41 0.45
N LEU A 31 -16.40 9.39 1.11
CA LEU A 31 -16.27 9.28 2.55
C LEU A 31 -16.37 10.63 3.28
N VAL A 32 -16.09 11.75 2.61
CA VAL A 32 -16.25 13.11 3.18
C VAL A 32 -17.61 13.37 3.81
N PRO A 33 -18.77 13.13 3.14
CA PRO A 33 -20.07 13.35 3.75
C PRO A 33 -20.37 12.42 4.94
N LEU A 34 -19.60 11.35 5.12
CA LEU A 34 -19.69 10.44 6.27
C LEU A 34 -18.80 10.88 7.45
N GLY A 35 -18.10 12.02 7.32
CA GLY A 35 -17.27 12.60 8.38
C GLY A 35 -15.79 12.23 8.32
N PHE A 36 -15.32 11.58 7.25
CA PHE A 36 -13.89 11.29 7.06
C PHE A 36 -13.20 12.45 6.35
N ALA A 37 -12.02 12.85 6.83
CA ALA A 37 -11.21 13.84 6.14
C ALA A 37 -10.58 13.25 4.86
N GLN A 38 -10.49 14.06 3.81
CA GLN A 38 -9.78 13.70 2.58
C GLN A 38 -8.27 13.59 2.86
N GLU A 39 -7.60 12.61 2.24
CA GLU A 39 -6.15 12.51 2.30
C GLU A 39 -5.52 13.60 1.42
N ALA A 40 -4.72 14.47 2.02
CA ALA A 40 -4.07 15.58 1.31
C ALA A 40 -2.79 15.15 0.57
N ARG A 41 -2.20 14.03 0.97
CA ARG A 41 -0.97 13.52 0.34
C ARG A 41 -1.31 12.83 -0.98
N PRO A 42 -0.45 12.96 -2.02
CA PRO A 42 -0.63 12.22 -3.25
C PRO A 42 -0.69 10.71 -3.00
N PHE A 43 -1.69 10.07 -3.58
CA PHE A 43 -1.81 8.62 -3.52
C PHE A 43 -0.68 7.96 -4.32
N THR A 44 0.18 7.22 -3.63
CA THR A 44 1.29 6.46 -4.21
C THR A 44 0.99 4.98 -4.01
N PRO A 45 0.43 4.27 -5.01
CA PRO A 45 0.06 2.86 -4.83
C PRO A 45 1.30 2.00 -4.69
N HIS A 46 1.33 1.21 -3.62
CA HIS A 46 2.46 0.36 -3.29
C HIS A 46 2.05 -0.87 -2.47
N LEU A 47 2.84 -1.92 -2.58
CA LEU A 47 2.80 -3.06 -1.68
C LEU A 47 3.88 -2.90 -0.62
N THR A 48 3.50 -2.73 0.65
CA THR A 48 4.47 -2.74 1.75
C THR A 48 5.02 -4.16 1.93
N LEU A 49 6.33 -4.33 1.78
CA LEU A 49 7.01 -5.62 2.01
C LEU A 49 7.53 -5.76 3.43
N ALA A 50 8.09 -4.68 3.98
CA ALA A 50 8.66 -4.67 5.31
C ALA A 50 8.57 -3.29 5.95
N ARG A 51 8.48 -3.28 7.28
CA ARG A 51 8.60 -2.08 8.11
C ARG A 51 9.69 -2.32 9.13
N LEU A 52 10.60 -1.36 9.28
CA LEU A 52 11.59 -1.42 10.33
C LEU A 52 10.91 -1.15 11.66
N ARG A 53 11.36 -1.86 12.70
CA ARG A 53 10.84 -1.71 14.06
C ARG A 53 11.05 -0.28 14.55
N GLU A 54 10.10 0.19 15.34
CA GLU A 54 10.24 1.44 16.07
C GLU A 54 11.41 1.29 17.05
N GLY A 55 12.37 2.22 16.98
CA GLY A 55 13.65 2.13 17.72
C GLY A 55 14.83 1.50 16.98
N ALA A 56 14.68 1.06 15.72
CA ALA A 56 15.82 0.61 14.92
C ALA A 56 16.92 1.69 14.87
N SER A 57 18.16 1.29 15.19
CA SER A 57 19.29 2.21 15.32
C SER A 57 19.63 2.84 13.96
N PRO A 58 20.35 3.98 13.93
CA PRO A 58 20.82 4.55 12.67
C PRO A 58 21.63 3.56 11.83
N ARG A 59 22.42 2.69 12.48
CA ARG A 59 23.21 1.65 11.83
C ARG A 59 22.32 0.58 11.18
N ASP A 60 21.31 0.08 11.91
CA ASP A 60 20.37 -0.91 11.35
C ASP A 60 19.66 -0.38 10.11
N ARG A 61 19.29 0.90 10.11
CA ARG A 61 18.64 1.56 8.97
C ARG A 61 19.58 1.70 7.78
N GLN A 62 20.84 2.04 8.02
CA GLN A 62 21.85 2.13 6.98
C GLN A 62 22.11 0.74 6.38
N ASP A 63 22.39 -0.25 7.22
CA ASP A 63 22.68 -1.63 6.79
C ASP A 63 21.49 -2.20 5.99
N PHE A 64 20.26 -1.93 6.42
CA PHE A 64 19.05 -2.30 5.68
C PHE A 64 18.96 -1.59 4.32
N GLY A 65 19.22 -0.28 4.27
CA GLY A 65 19.22 0.48 3.01
C GLY A 65 20.26 -0.04 2.02
N GLU A 66 21.47 -0.32 2.50
CA GLU A 66 22.53 -0.91 1.68
C GLU A 66 22.17 -2.30 1.16
N LEU A 67 21.58 -3.15 1.99
CA LEU A 67 21.12 -4.48 1.60
C LEU A 67 20.09 -4.41 0.47
N VAL A 68 19.11 -3.51 0.60
CA VAL A 68 18.09 -3.29 -0.43
C VAL A 68 18.73 -2.84 -1.75
N MET A 69 19.69 -1.92 -1.71
CA MET A 69 20.37 -1.43 -2.92
C MET A 69 21.28 -2.48 -3.59
N LYS A 70 21.84 -3.41 -2.81
CA LYS A 70 22.71 -4.48 -3.32
C LYS A 70 21.95 -5.71 -3.83
N THR A 71 20.66 -5.81 -3.51
CA THR A 71 19.84 -6.96 -3.88
C THR A 71 19.22 -6.70 -5.26
N PRO A 72 19.65 -7.40 -6.33
CA PRO A 72 18.99 -7.29 -7.62
C PRO A 72 17.57 -7.81 -7.49
N PHE A 73 16.63 -7.09 -8.09
CA PHE A 73 15.22 -7.42 -7.98
C PHE A 73 14.52 -7.08 -9.28
N GLU A 74 13.90 -8.09 -9.89
CA GLU A 74 13.03 -7.96 -11.05
C GLU A 74 11.66 -8.51 -10.68
N VAL A 75 10.61 -7.76 -11.02
CA VAL A 75 9.22 -8.19 -10.84
C VAL A 75 8.60 -8.25 -12.20
N ASN A 76 8.19 -9.46 -12.59
CA ASN A 76 7.33 -9.68 -13.73
C ASN A 76 6.07 -10.43 -13.27
N TYR A 77 5.37 -9.83 -12.30
CA TYR A 77 4.17 -10.41 -11.72
C TYR A 77 3.00 -9.46 -11.92
N GLU A 78 1.99 -9.96 -12.62
CA GLU A 78 0.75 -9.23 -12.87
C GLU A 78 -0.32 -9.65 -11.86
N VAL A 79 -1.07 -8.67 -11.37
CA VAL A 79 -2.19 -8.89 -10.46
C VAL A 79 -3.46 -8.39 -11.12
N GLY A 80 -4.36 -9.32 -11.45
CA GLY A 80 -5.72 -8.98 -11.85
C GLY A 80 -6.53 -8.47 -10.66
N VAL A 81 -6.90 -7.18 -10.68
CA VAL A 81 -7.72 -6.57 -9.63
C VAL A 81 -9.20 -6.76 -9.98
N ASN A 82 -9.91 -7.59 -9.21
CA ASN A 82 -11.32 -7.91 -9.45
C ASN A 82 -12.27 -7.39 -8.36
N SER A 83 -11.76 -6.87 -7.25
CA SER A 83 -12.57 -6.42 -6.13
C SER A 83 -11.87 -5.38 -5.26
N LEU A 84 -12.67 -4.70 -4.44
CA LEU A 84 -12.23 -3.93 -3.29
C LEU A 84 -12.71 -4.59 -2.01
N SER A 85 -11.86 -4.58 -0.98
CA SER A 85 -12.19 -5.09 0.34
C SER A 85 -12.17 -3.96 1.38
N LEU A 86 -13.24 -3.84 2.15
CA LEU A 86 -13.25 -3.02 3.36
C LEU A 86 -12.59 -3.81 4.48
N MET A 87 -11.41 -3.38 4.91
CA MET A 87 -10.61 -4.09 5.91
C MET A 87 -10.68 -3.39 7.28
N ARG A 88 -10.72 -4.18 8.34
CA ARG A 88 -10.53 -3.74 9.73
C ARG A 88 -9.23 -4.29 10.28
N SER A 89 -8.38 -3.42 10.80
CA SER A 89 -7.23 -3.80 11.62
C SER A 89 -7.59 -3.74 13.11
N GLN A 90 -7.12 -4.72 13.88
CA GLN A 90 -7.16 -4.74 15.34
C GLN A 90 -5.75 -5.01 15.85
N LEU A 91 -5.23 -4.12 16.70
CA LEU A 91 -3.91 -4.29 17.30
C LEU A 91 -4.01 -5.24 18.48
N LEU A 92 -3.27 -6.35 18.40
CA LEU A 92 -3.10 -7.32 19.48
C LEU A 92 -1.64 -7.30 19.96
N PRO A 93 -1.34 -7.83 21.16
CA PRO A 93 0.05 -7.98 21.61
C PRO A 93 0.92 -8.80 20.65
N SER A 94 0.33 -9.74 19.92
CA SER A 94 1.01 -10.56 18.90
C SER A 94 1.17 -9.88 17.54
N GLY A 95 0.59 -8.69 17.34
CA GLY A 95 0.59 -7.96 16.08
C GLY A 95 -0.82 -7.56 15.61
N ALA A 96 -0.89 -6.95 14.43
CA ALA A 96 -2.17 -6.56 13.85
C ALA A 96 -2.91 -7.78 13.27
N ALA A 97 -4.14 -7.99 13.71
CA ALA A 97 -5.09 -8.89 13.07
C ALA A 97 -5.92 -8.12 12.04
N TYR A 98 -6.05 -8.66 10.82
CA TYR A 98 -6.79 -8.04 9.72
C TYR A 98 -8.02 -8.86 9.38
N ASN A 99 -9.18 -8.21 9.35
CA ASN A 99 -10.46 -8.83 9.02
C ASN A 99 -11.08 -8.13 7.82
N CYS A 100 -11.55 -8.90 6.83
CA CYS A 100 -12.37 -8.38 5.75
C CYS A 100 -13.82 -8.22 6.26
N LEU A 101 -14.34 -6.98 6.25
CA LEU A 101 -15.71 -6.67 6.66
C LEU A 101 -16.70 -6.77 5.51
N ALA A 102 -16.28 -6.40 4.31
CA ALA A 102 -17.07 -6.45 3.10
C ALA A 102 -16.16 -6.52 1.87
N GLU A 103 -16.66 -7.13 0.80
CA GLU A 103 -16.00 -7.18 -0.50
C GLU A 103 -16.98 -6.70 -1.57
N VAL A 104 -16.51 -5.83 -2.47
CA VAL A 104 -17.27 -5.34 -3.62
C VAL A 104 -16.54 -5.72 -4.88
N LYS A 105 -17.19 -6.49 -5.76
CA LYS A 105 -16.62 -6.86 -7.06
C LYS A 105 -16.59 -5.65 -7.99
N LEU A 106 -15.46 -5.48 -8.67
CA LEU A 106 -15.35 -4.57 -9.79
C LEU A 106 -16.09 -5.18 -10.98
N LYS A 107 -16.84 -4.35 -11.69
CA LYS A 107 -17.45 -4.79 -12.95
C LYS A 107 -16.32 -5.10 -13.92
N SER A 108 -16.32 -6.29 -14.51
CA SER A 108 -15.46 -6.54 -15.66
C SER A 108 -15.87 -5.54 -16.74
N LEU A 109 -14.88 -4.84 -17.29
CA LEU A 109 -15.05 -4.24 -18.61
C LEU A 109 -15.08 -5.41 -19.59
N THR A 110 -16.21 -6.10 -19.69
CA THR A 110 -16.48 -6.94 -20.85
C THR A 110 -16.53 -5.97 -22.02
N GLU A 111 -15.54 -6.10 -22.91
CA GLU A 111 -15.37 -5.27 -24.10
C GLU A 111 -16.70 -5.12 -24.84
N ARG A 112 -17.02 -3.88 -25.23
CA ARG A 112 -17.99 -3.63 -26.30
C ARG A 112 -17.29 -3.77 -27.63
#